data_AF-A0A8U0V5B0-F1
#
_entry.id   AF-A0A8U0V5B0-F1
#
_cell.length_a   1.000
_cell.length_b   1.000
_cell.length_c   1.000
_cell.angle_alpha   90.00
_cell.angle_beta   90.00
_cell.angle_gamma   90.00
#
_symmetry.space_group_name_H-M   'P 1'
#
loop_
_entity.id
_entity.type
_entity.pdbx_description
1 polymer ?
#
loop_
_entity_poly.entity_id
_entity_poly.type
_entity_poly.pdbx_seq_one_letter_code
_entity_poly.pdbx_strand_id
1 'polypeptide(L)'
;MASCAGLALCGRALVVRGGSRFLATSTAGSDDDVPFLYDCSPAEKSQENKGTVVRRCTALTFTASEEKLLVADKSGDVYSFSVSDPQGCGKLELGHLSMLLDVAVSPDDRYVLTADRDEKIRVSWAAAPHSIESFCLGHAEFVSRILVVPDHPELLLSSSGDCTLRLWEYQSGRELHCCHLTSLREPAEPWGDKRSAASRIAYWGQESCVALLCDCIPVVYIFQLDARRQQLAYRQQLAFQHRVWDVAFEEGQGLWVLQDCREAPLVLCRPVDGQWQAVPENTALKKVSAHLQGNWAMLEGVSGMDAGFSGLYKATFDNVTAYLRKKEERLQKRRQNPPPGPNGQAKKMKPEEASLRCSS
;
A
#
# COMPACT_ATOMS: atom_id res chain seq x y z
N MET A 1 -0.89 -3.89 6.90
CA MET A 1 0.33 -4.26 7.66
C MET A 1 0.43 -3.35 8.87
N ALA A 2 0.13 -3.84 10.07
CA ALA A 2 0.00 -3.00 11.26
C ALA A 2 0.99 -3.41 12.37
N SER A 3 2.28 -3.28 12.15
CA SER A 3 3.28 -3.31 13.24
C SER A 3 4.52 -2.49 12.90
N CYS A 4 4.36 -1.39 12.17
CA CYS A 4 5.45 -0.47 11.90
C CYS A 4 5.28 0.80 12.73
N ALA A 5 6.42 1.38 13.10
CA ALA A 5 6.44 2.73 13.62
C ALA A 5 5.88 3.67 12.55
N GLY A 6 5.04 4.62 12.93
CA GLY A 6 4.35 5.48 11.98
C GLY A 6 4.34 6.93 12.43
N LEU A 7 4.35 7.84 11.46
CA LEU A 7 4.18 9.27 11.66
C LEU A 7 2.79 9.70 11.18
N ALA A 8 2.11 10.47 12.00
CA ALA A 8 0.92 11.22 11.63
C ALA A 8 1.07 12.66 12.14
N LEU A 9 0.49 13.61 11.40
CA LEU A 9 0.49 15.02 11.76
C LEU A 9 -0.96 15.49 11.85
N CYS A 10 -1.25 16.25 12.91
CA CYS A 10 -2.51 16.94 13.09
C CYS A 10 -2.19 18.38 13.51
N GLY A 11 -2.26 19.32 12.56
CA GLY A 11 -1.80 20.69 12.76
C GLY A 11 -0.33 20.74 13.17
N ARG A 12 -0.07 21.24 14.38
CA ARG A 12 1.29 21.33 14.99
C ARG A 12 1.60 20.19 15.96
N ALA A 13 0.86 19.09 15.90
CA ALA A 13 1.14 17.91 16.71
C ALA A 13 1.72 16.79 15.83
N LEU A 14 2.94 16.36 16.14
CA LEU A 14 3.53 15.14 15.58
C LEU A 14 3.14 13.97 16.47
N VAL A 15 2.49 12.98 15.86
CA VAL A 15 2.09 11.73 16.51
C VAL A 15 2.95 10.60 15.98
N VAL A 16 3.71 9.98 16.87
CA VAL A 16 4.51 8.80 16.58
C VAL A 16 3.83 7.57 17.15
N ARG A 17 3.54 6.61 16.28
CA ARG A 17 2.95 5.32 16.66
C ARG A 17 4.03 4.27 16.80
N GLY A 18 3.96 3.44 17.84
CA GLY A 18 4.78 2.24 18.06
C GLY A 18 3.89 1.06 18.48
N GLY A 19 3.36 0.31 17.52
CA GLY A 19 2.41 -0.77 17.79
C GLY A 19 1.04 -0.25 18.28
N SER A 20 0.69 -0.53 19.53
CA SER A 20 -0.51 -0.05 20.23
C SER A 20 -0.26 1.18 21.12
N ARG A 21 0.97 1.69 21.16
CA ARG A 21 1.34 2.92 21.88
C ARG A 21 1.49 4.09 20.92
N PHE A 22 1.08 5.27 21.36
CA PHE A 22 1.18 6.52 20.61
C PHE A 22 1.83 7.59 21.47
N LEU A 23 2.73 8.37 20.87
CA LEU A 23 3.36 9.53 21.47
C LEU A 23 2.96 10.75 20.65
N ALA A 24 2.15 11.64 21.21
CA ALA A 24 1.81 12.90 20.59
C ALA A 24 2.63 14.02 21.24
N THR A 25 3.30 14.82 20.43
CA THR A 25 4.08 15.96 20.91
C THR A 25 3.91 17.16 19.99
N SER A 26 3.85 18.34 20.61
CA SER A 26 3.73 19.62 19.91
C SER A 26 5.07 19.96 19.24
N THR A 27 5.01 20.29 17.95
CA THR A 27 6.14 20.82 17.18
C THR A 27 6.32 22.33 17.42
N ALA A 28 5.43 22.96 18.19
CA ALA A 28 5.58 24.35 18.61
C ALA A 28 6.63 24.47 19.73
N GLY A 29 7.48 25.49 19.63
CA GLY A 29 8.62 25.70 20.54
C GLY A 29 8.27 26.18 21.96
N SER A 30 7.06 25.93 22.44
CA SER A 30 6.70 26.19 23.85
C SER A 30 7.28 25.07 24.73
N ASP A 31 8.10 25.42 25.72
CA ASP A 31 8.73 24.46 26.64
C ASP A 31 7.72 23.76 27.57
N ASP A 32 6.49 24.28 27.69
CA ASP A 32 5.48 23.77 28.62
C ASP A 32 4.59 22.64 28.04
N ASP A 33 4.72 22.30 26.76
CA ASP A 33 3.91 21.21 26.19
C ASP A 33 4.48 19.84 26.59
N VAL A 34 3.84 19.22 27.58
CA VAL A 34 4.10 17.83 28.02
C VAL A 34 3.69 16.86 26.90
N PRO A 35 4.54 15.89 26.52
CA PRO A 35 4.16 14.89 25.54
C PRO A 35 3.04 14.01 26.11
N PHE A 36 2.00 13.79 25.32
CA PHE A 36 0.93 12.88 25.68
C PHE A 36 1.28 11.48 25.20
N LEU A 37 1.58 10.58 26.14
CA LEU A 37 1.76 9.16 25.87
C LEU A 37 0.42 8.45 26.07
N TYR A 38 -0.11 7.89 24.98
CA TYR A 38 -1.31 7.06 25.01
C TYR A 38 -0.89 5.60 24.85
N ASP A 39 -1.25 4.77 25.83
CA ASP A 39 -1.07 3.32 25.77
C ASP A 39 -2.43 2.65 25.55
N CYS A 40 -2.66 2.10 24.35
CA CYS A 40 -3.90 1.39 24.03
C CYS A 40 -3.81 -0.12 24.31
N SER A 41 -2.71 -0.63 24.89
CA SER A 41 -2.58 -2.04 25.26
C SER A 41 -3.63 -2.56 26.27
N PRO A 42 -4.17 -1.74 27.21
CA PRO A 42 -5.27 -2.19 28.07
C PRO A 42 -6.59 -2.33 27.30
N ALA A 43 -6.81 -1.51 26.26
CA ALA A 43 -8.00 -1.58 25.41
C ALA A 43 -7.99 -2.85 24.52
N GLU A 44 -6.81 -3.35 24.16
CA GLU A 44 -6.65 -4.65 23.50
C GLU A 44 -6.98 -5.84 24.42
N LYS A 45 -6.87 -5.68 25.76
CA LYS A 45 -7.25 -6.72 26.74
C LYS A 45 -8.71 -6.66 27.18
N SER A 46 -9.37 -5.50 27.07
CA SER A 46 -10.81 -5.36 27.30
C SER A 46 -11.65 -5.81 26.11
N GLN A 47 -11.20 -6.85 25.40
CA GLN A 47 -11.89 -7.44 24.27
C GLN A 47 -12.94 -8.45 24.76
N GLU A 48 -13.85 -7.99 25.61
CA GLU A 48 -15.14 -8.63 25.84
C GLU A 48 -16.21 -7.55 25.58
N ASN A 49 -16.88 -7.66 24.42
CA ASN A 49 -18.04 -6.86 23.97
C ASN A 49 -17.83 -5.39 23.58
N LYS A 50 -17.17 -5.09 22.45
CA LYS A 50 -17.34 -3.80 21.72
C LYS A 50 -17.16 -4.00 20.21
N GLY A 51 -18.07 -3.41 19.40
CA GLY A 51 -18.24 -3.58 17.94
C GLY A 51 -17.04 -4.12 17.15
N THR A 52 -17.00 -5.44 16.97
CA THR A 52 -15.82 -6.17 16.51
C THR A 52 -15.61 -6.03 15.00
N VAL A 53 -14.50 -5.42 14.55
CA VAL A 53 -13.92 -5.79 13.24
C VAL A 53 -13.36 -7.20 13.41
N VAL A 54 -13.93 -8.17 12.70
CA VAL A 54 -13.67 -9.61 12.90
C VAL A 54 -12.21 -9.97 12.61
N ARG A 55 -11.48 -9.13 11.86
CA ARG A 55 -10.10 -9.37 11.41
C ARG A 55 -9.20 -8.14 11.58
N ARG A 56 -7.89 -8.34 11.42
CA ARG A 56 -6.88 -7.29 11.59
C ARG A 56 -7.12 -6.14 10.60
N CYS A 57 -7.25 -4.92 11.12
CA CYS A 57 -7.28 -3.68 10.35
C CYS A 57 -5.97 -3.50 9.54
N THR A 58 -6.12 -3.13 8.27
CA THR A 58 -5.00 -2.86 7.34
C THR A 58 -4.83 -1.38 7.07
N ALA A 59 -5.94 -0.63 6.98
CA ALA A 59 -5.97 0.82 6.80
C ALA A 59 -7.26 1.41 7.39
N LEU A 60 -7.23 2.70 7.69
CA LEU A 60 -8.38 3.46 8.17
C LEU A 60 -8.33 4.90 7.64
N THR A 61 -9.49 5.49 7.43
CA THR A 61 -9.62 6.90 7.00
C THR A 61 -10.95 7.45 7.49
N PHE A 62 -10.99 8.73 7.84
CA PHE A 62 -12.26 9.43 8.03
C PHE A 62 -12.88 9.74 6.67
N THR A 63 -14.21 9.89 6.64
CA THR A 63 -14.90 10.58 5.55
C THR A 63 -14.53 12.07 5.57
N ALA A 64 -14.63 12.74 4.43
CA ALA A 64 -14.35 14.17 4.31
C ALA A 64 -15.31 15.02 5.19
N SER A 65 -16.55 14.54 5.36
CA SER A 65 -17.53 15.07 6.32
C SER A 65 -17.21 14.83 7.79
N GLU A 66 -16.20 13.99 8.10
CA GLU A 66 -15.83 13.57 9.46
C GLU A 66 -16.94 12.84 10.25
N GLU A 67 -18.04 12.47 9.60
CA GLU A 67 -19.16 11.77 10.24
C GLU A 67 -18.86 10.29 10.50
N LYS A 68 -18.00 9.68 9.66
CA LYS A 68 -17.71 8.25 9.69
C LYS A 68 -16.22 7.98 9.63
N LEU A 69 -15.81 6.91 10.31
CA LEU A 69 -14.51 6.27 10.15
C LEU A 69 -14.68 5.02 9.29
N LEU A 70 -13.97 4.94 8.18
CA LEU A 70 -13.85 3.73 7.37
C LEU A 70 -12.65 2.92 7.84
N VAL A 71 -12.84 1.61 7.96
CA VAL A 71 -11.81 0.66 8.39
C VAL A 71 -11.77 -0.48 7.39
N ALA A 72 -10.65 -0.60 6.68
CA ALA A 72 -10.36 -1.74 5.82
C ALA A 72 -9.65 -2.84 6.62
N ASP A 73 -9.98 -4.09 6.33
CA ASP A 73 -9.40 -5.24 7.01
C ASP A 73 -8.61 -6.18 6.08
N LYS A 74 -7.93 -7.15 6.69
CA LYS A 74 -7.14 -8.16 5.97
C LYS A 74 -8.00 -9.13 5.14
N SER A 75 -9.28 -9.29 5.46
CA SER A 75 -10.21 -10.15 4.72
C SER A 75 -10.50 -9.61 3.32
N GLY A 76 -10.42 -8.29 3.19
CA GLY A 76 -10.88 -7.57 2.01
C GLY A 76 -12.11 -6.71 2.27
N ASP A 77 -12.58 -6.61 3.52
CA ASP A 77 -13.81 -5.89 3.86
C ASP A 77 -13.53 -4.46 4.30
N VAL A 78 -14.49 -3.56 4.05
CA VAL A 78 -14.49 -2.19 4.58
C VAL A 78 -15.74 -1.99 5.43
N TYR A 79 -15.51 -1.57 6.68
CA TYR A 79 -16.55 -1.24 7.65
C TYR A 79 -16.60 0.27 7.88
N SER A 80 -17.78 0.82 8.12
CA SER A 80 -17.97 2.18 8.61
C SER A 80 -18.36 2.18 10.09
N PHE A 81 -17.86 3.18 10.81
CA PHE A 81 -18.19 3.45 12.21
C PHE A 81 -18.62 4.91 12.35
N SER A 82 -19.67 5.17 13.11
CA SER A 82 -20.11 6.54 13.39
C SER A 82 -19.10 7.22 14.33
N VAL A 83 -18.69 8.44 14.00
CA VAL A 83 -17.84 9.25 14.90
C VAL A 83 -18.66 9.78 16.08
N SER A 84 -19.95 10.03 15.89
CA SER A 84 -20.87 10.50 16.95
C SER A 84 -21.32 9.37 17.90
N ASP A 85 -21.23 8.12 17.47
CA ASP A 85 -21.49 6.94 18.30
C ASP A 85 -20.32 5.94 18.26
N PRO A 86 -19.23 6.20 19.00
CA PRO A 86 -18.04 5.36 19.00
C PRO A 86 -18.25 3.95 19.59
N GLN A 87 -19.38 3.71 20.28
CA GLN A 87 -19.71 2.39 20.83
C GLN A 87 -20.58 1.55 19.87
N GLY A 88 -21.04 2.15 18.77
CA GLY A 88 -21.82 1.48 17.74
C GLY A 88 -21.07 0.33 17.07
N CYS A 89 -21.81 -0.64 16.53
CA CYS A 89 -21.24 -1.72 15.74
C CYS A 89 -20.83 -1.22 14.34
N GLY A 90 -19.73 -1.78 13.82
CA GLY A 90 -19.29 -1.48 12.47
C GLY A 90 -20.27 -2.00 11.43
N LYS A 91 -20.60 -1.17 10.44
CA LYS A 91 -21.46 -1.55 9.31
C LYS A 91 -20.59 -1.93 8.12
N LEU A 92 -20.77 -3.12 7.57
CA LEU A 92 -20.10 -3.52 6.33
C LEU A 92 -20.60 -2.65 5.17
N GLU A 93 -19.69 -1.95 4.49
CA GLU A 93 -20.01 -1.11 3.34
C GLU A 93 -19.70 -1.82 2.01
N LEU A 94 -18.54 -2.48 1.91
CA LEU A 94 -18.12 -3.22 0.72
C LEU A 94 -17.09 -4.31 1.05
N GLY A 95 -16.85 -5.21 0.10
CA GLY A 95 -15.90 -6.30 0.26
C GLY A 95 -15.13 -6.65 -1.03
N HIS A 96 -13.94 -7.20 -0.85
CA HIS A 96 -13.05 -7.73 -1.87
C HIS A 96 -12.74 -9.20 -1.58
N LEU A 97 -12.44 -9.96 -2.63
CA LEU A 97 -11.91 -11.32 -2.46
C LEU A 97 -10.43 -11.33 -2.06
N SER A 98 -9.74 -10.23 -2.36
CA SER A 98 -8.33 -10.05 -2.04
C SER A 98 -8.16 -9.18 -0.79
N MET A 99 -7.00 -9.31 -0.17
CA MET A 99 -6.63 -8.48 0.98
C MET A 99 -6.58 -7.01 0.57
N LEU A 100 -7.30 -6.16 1.31
CA LEU A 100 -7.18 -4.72 1.19
C LEU A 100 -5.91 -4.23 1.89
N LEU A 101 -5.16 -3.38 1.21
CA LEU A 101 -3.93 -2.78 1.69
C LEU A 101 -4.10 -1.31 2.06
N ASP A 102 -5.02 -0.62 1.39
CA ASP A 102 -5.31 0.78 1.70
C ASP A 102 -6.74 1.18 1.30
N VAL A 103 -7.25 2.24 1.93
CA VAL A 103 -8.56 2.83 1.65
C VAL A 103 -8.45 4.36 1.71
N ALA A 104 -9.12 5.04 0.77
CA ALA A 104 -9.22 6.49 0.71
C ALA A 104 -10.65 6.91 0.37
N VAL A 105 -10.98 8.16 0.67
CA VAL A 105 -12.28 8.77 0.35
C VAL A 105 -12.05 10.01 -0.50
N SER A 106 -12.92 10.26 -1.48
CA SER A 106 -12.84 11.50 -2.25
C SER A 106 -13.19 12.71 -1.38
N PRO A 107 -12.66 13.92 -1.66
CA PRO A 107 -12.92 15.12 -0.85
C PRO A 107 -14.40 15.54 -0.75
N ASP A 108 -15.24 15.03 -1.65
CA ASP A 108 -16.67 15.28 -1.71
C ASP A 108 -17.52 14.12 -1.15
N ASP A 109 -16.90 13.14 -0.51
CA ASP A 109 -17.52 11.91 0.02
C ASP A 109 -18.32 11.08 -1.00
N ARG A 110 -18.17 11.33 -2.31
CA ARG A 110 -18.90 10.58 -3.34
C ARG A 110 -18.31 9.21 -3.62
N TYR A 111 -17.01 9.04 -3.41
CA TYR A 111 -16.30 7.82 -3.78
C TYR A 111 -15.49 7.25 -2.61
N VAL A 112 -15.54 5.93 -2.48
CA VAL A 112 -14.61 5.14 -1.66
C VAL A 112 -13.65 4.44 -2.61
N LEU A 113 -12.36 4.69 -2.42
CA LEU A 113 -11.27 4.12 -3.19
C LEU A 113 -10.57 3.06 -2.34
N THR A 114 -10.30 1.91 -2.94
CA THR A 114 -9.69 0.76 -2.24
C THR A 114 -8.57 0.17 -3.07
N ALA A 115 -7.45 -0.12 -2.43
CA ALA A 115 -6.26 -0.73 -3.02
C ALA A 115 -6.05 -2.14 -2.46
N ASP A 116 -5.81 -3.12 -3.34
CA ASP A 116 -5.72 -4.52 -2.95
C ASP A 116 -4.41 -5.21 -3.33
N ARG A 117 -4.24 -6.42 -2.79
CA ARG A 117 -3.08 -7.29 -3.05
C ARG A 117 -3.04 -7.83 -4.50
N ASP A 118 -4.17 -7.84 -5.21
CA ASP A 118 -4.28 -8.33 -6.59
C ASP A 118 -4.24 -7.20 -7.62
N GLU A 119 -3.40 -6.19 -7.35
CA GLU A 119 -3.01 -5.10 -8.24
C GLU A 119 -4.11 -4.08 -8.56
N LYS A 120 -5.28 -4.19 -7.93
CA LYS A 120 -6.43 -3.34 -8.28
C LYS A 120 -6.56 -2.16 -7.36
N ILE A 121 -6.90 -1.03 -7.97
CA ILE A 121 -7.54 0.10 -7.30
C ILE A 121 -8.97 0.15 -7.81
N ARG A 122 -9.94 -0.01 -6.91
CA ARG A 122 -11.38 0.09 -7.22
C ARG A 122 -11.91 1.43 -6.72
N VAL A 123 -12.70 2.10 -7.56
CA VAL A 123 -13.43 3.33 -7.22
C VAL A 123 -14.91 2.98 -7.15
N SER A 124 -15.50 3.06 -5.96
CA SER A 124 -16.90 2.69 -5.71
C SER A 124 -17.69 3.92 -5.24
N TRP A 125 -18.96 4.01 -5.62
CA TRP A 125 -19.83 5.07 -5.11
C TRP A 125 -20.09 4.90 -3.61
N ALA A 126 -19.83 5.91 -2.79
CA ALA A 126 -19.98 5.81 -1.33
C ALA A 126 -21.44 5.55 -0.90
N ALA A 127 -22.40 6.17 -1.58
CA ALA A 127 -23.84 5.97 -1.32
C ALA A 127 -24.36 4.62 -1.79
N ALA A 128 -23.68 3.98 -2.75
CA ALA A 128 -24.04 2.69 -3.32
C ALA A 128 -22.77 1.89 -3.65
N PRO A 129 -22.06 1.31 -2.65
CA PRO A 129 -20.72 0.74 -2.85
C PRO A 129 -20.64 -0.46 -3.80
N HIS A 130 -21.79 -1.07 -4.11
CA HIS A 130 -21.92 -2.12 -5.12
C HIS A 130 -21.86 -1.58 -6.56
N SER A 131 -22.10 -0.27 -6.74
CA SER A 131 -21.93 0.43 -8.00
C SER A 131 -20.47 0.87 -8.11
N ILE A 132 -19.73 0.24 -9.02
CA ILE A 132 -18.32 0.52 -9.25
C ILE A 132 -18.22 1.54 -10.38
N GLU A 133 -17.59 2.67 -10.10
CA GLU A 133 -17.37 3.72 -11.11
C GLU A 133 -16.27 3.30 -12.07
N SER A 134 -15.14 2.85 -11.54
CA SER A 134 -13.98 2.50 -12.36
C SER A 134 -13.01 1.56 -11.63
N PHE A 135 -12.03 1.09 -12.39
CA PHE A 135 -10.81 0.49 -11.87
C PHE A 135 -9.60 1.20 -12.46
N CYS A 136 -8.62 1.56 -11.61
CA CYS A 136 -7.32 1.99 -12.09
C CYS A 136 -6.43 0.75 -12.23
N LEU A 137 -6.21 0.32 -13.48
CA LEU A 137 -5.49 -0.91 -13.82
C LEU A 137 -4.16 -0.57 -14.49
N GLY A 138 -3.06 -1.13 -13.98
CA GLY A 138 -1.73 -0.91 -14.56
C GLY A 138 -0.58 -1.41 -13.68
N HIS A 139 -0.78 -1.49 -12.37
CA HIS A 139 0.17 -2.12 -11.46
C HIS A 139 0.36 -3.61 -11.77
N ALA A 140 1.59 -4.11 -11.59
CA ALA A 140 1.95 -5.51 -11.84
C ALA A 140 2.16 -6.34 -10.56
N GLU A 141 2.16 -5.68 -9.40
CA GLU A 141 2.16 -6.29 -8.08
C GLU A 141 1.16 -5.52 -7.17
N PHE A 142 0.98 -5.98 -5.94
CA PHE A 142 0.07 -5.38 -4.97
C PHE A 142 0.18 -3.85 -4.88
N VAL A 143 -0.95 -3.17 -4.67
CA VAL A 143 -0.98 -1.71 -4.48
C VAL A 143 -0.87 -1.41 -2.99
N SER A 144 0.25 -0.82 -2.58
CA SER A 144 0.59 -0.64 -1.17
C SER A 144 -0.09 0.55 -0.52
N ARG A 145 -0.23 1.66 -1.26
CA ARG A 145 -0.85 2.91 -0.80
C ARG A 145 -1.56 3.62 -1.94
N ILE A 146 -2.61 4.35 -1.58
CA ILE A 146 -3.29 5.32 -2.45
C ILE A 146 -3.48 6.64 -1.72
N LEU A 147 -3.45 7.74 -2.46
CA LEU A 147 -3.67 9.08 -1.93
C LEU A 147 -4.44 9.92 -2.94
N VAL A 148 -5.66 10.33 -2.60
CA VAL A 148 -6.38 11.35 -3.39
C VAL A 148 -5.69 12.69 -3.14
N VAL A 149 -5.33 13.39 -4.21
CA VAL A 149 -4.55 14.61 -4.12
C VAL A 149 -5.45 15.75 -3.59
N PRO A 150 -5.19 16.30 -2.39
CA PRO A 150 -6.14 17.20 -1.71
C PRO A 150 -6.50 18.47 -2.50
N ASP A 151 -5.55 19.06 -3.22
CA ASP A 151 -5.71 20.27 -4.05
C ASP A 151 -6.11 19.96 -5.50
N HIS A 152 -6.14 18.67 -5.87
CA HIS A 152 -6.53 18.19 -7.19
C HIS A 152 -7.48 16.98 -7.03
N PRO A 153 -8.76 17.21 -6.69
CA PRO A 153 -9.69 16.18 -6.23
C PRO A 153 -10.02 15.12 -7.28
N GLU A 154 -9.64 15.30 -8.54
CA GLU A 154 -9.76 14.34 -9.64
C GLU A 154 -8.55 13.38 -9.76
N LEU A 155 -7.44 13.71 -9.09
CA LEU A 155 -6.17 12.99 -9.19
C LEU A 155 -5.96 12.03 -8.02
N LEU A 156 -5.38 10.88 -8.34
CA LEU A 156 -4.98 9.86 -7.38
C LEU A 156 -3.51 9.50 -7.60
N LEU A 157 -2.75 9.40 -6.51
CA LEU A 157 -1.43 8.78 -6.49
C LEU A 157 -1.54 7.35 -5.96
N SER A 158 -0.76 6.44 -6.52
CA SER A 158 -0.63 5.08 -5.99
C SER A 158 0.80 4.57 -6.02
N SER A 159 1.16 3.78 -5.01
CA SER A 159 2.45 3.11 -4.91
C SER A 159 2.27 1.60 -4.85
N SER A 160 3.28 0.83 -5.31
CA SER A 160 3.16 -0.62 -5.43
C SER A 160 4.48 -1.37 -5.16
N GLY A 161 4.34 -2.68 -4.94
CA GLY A 161 5.43 -3.65 -4.97
C GLY A 161 6.14 -3.79 -6.32
N ASP A 162 5.56 -3.25 -7.40
CA ASP A 162 6.16 -3.26 -8.73
C ASP A 162 7.24 -2.16 -8.92
N CYS A 163 7.61 -1.48 -7.83
CA CYS A 163 8.53 -0.34 -7.81
C CYS A 163 8.06 0.86 -8.65
N THR A 164 6.75 1.08 -8.78
CA THR A 164 6.19 2.26 -9.47
C THR A 164 5.43 3.20 -8.54
N LEU A 165 5.50 4.49 -8.87
CA LEU A 165 4.58 5.53 -8.43
C LEU A 165 3.74 5.94 -9.65
N ARG A 166 2.43 5.86 -9.54
CA ARG A 166 1.51 6.17 -10.63
C ARG A 166 0.57 7.31 -10.28
N LEU A 167 0.22 8.09 -11.28
CA LEU A 167 -0.76 9.17 -11.24
C LEU A 167 -1.95 8.80 -12.11
N TRP A 168 -3.15 8.99 -11.59
CA TRP A 168 -4.40 8.59 -12.24
C TRP A 168 -5.42 9.71 -12.26
N GLU A 169 -6.26 9.73 -13.29
CA GLU A 169 -7.62 10.29 -13.21
C GLU A 169 -8.53 9.15 -12.76
N TYR A 170 -8.82 9.11 -11.45
CA TYR A 170 -9.39 7.89 -10.87
C TYR A 170 -10.85 7.66 -11.28
N GLN A 171 -11.63 8.71 -11.55
CA GLN A 171 -13.04 8.55 -11.97
C GLN A 171 -13.14 7.82 -13.31
N SER A 172 -12.24 8.11 -14.26
CA SER A 172 -12.21 7.38 -15.53
C SER A 172 -11.36 6.11 -15.47
N GLY A 173 -10.60 5.89 -14.39
CA GLY A 173 -9.58 4.83 -14.28
C GLY A 173 -8.38 5.00 -15.22
N ARG A 174 -8.15 6.20 -15.76
CA ARG A 174 -7.08 6.44 -16.75
C ARG A 174 -5.75 6.67 -16.04
N GLU A 175 -4.73 5.91 -16.43
CA GLU A 175 -3.35 6.20 -16.05
C GLU A 175 -2.86 7.44 -16.79
N LEU A 176 -2.38 8.43 -16.04
CA LEU A 176 -1.85 9.68 -16.58
C LEU A 176 -0.32 9.64 -16.65
N HIS A 177 0.32 9.07 -15.64
CA HIS A 177 1.78 8.96 -15.59
C HIS A 177 2.23 7.78 -14.74
N CYS A 178 3.36 7.16 -15.11
CA CYS A 178 3.98 6.06 -14.39
C CYS A 178 5.48 6.28 -14.26
N CYS A 179 5.95 6.43 -13.02
CA CYS A 179 7.34 6.57 -12.68
C CYS A 179 7.91 5.24 -12.20
N HIS A 180 8.87 4.68 -12.94
CA HIS A 180 9.59 3.48 -12.53
C HIS A 180 10.77 3.87 -11.65
N LEU A 181 10.76 3.44 -10.37
CA LEU A 181 11.82 3.82 -9.44
C LEU A 181 13.14 3.11 -9.76
N THR A 182 13.09 1.95 -10.42
CA THR A 182 14.27 1.20 -10.85
C THR A 182 15.15 2.00 -11.82
N SER A 183 14.57 2.89 -12.63
CA SER A 183 15.34 3.76 -13.54
C SER A 183 15.97 4.97 -12.84
N LEU A 184 15.54 5.28 -11.62
CA LEU A 184 16.06 6.39 -10.82
C LEU A 184 17.21 5.97 -9.89
N ARG A 185 17.40 4.66 -9.69
CA ARG A 185 18.45 4.11 -8.83
C ARG A 185 19.81 4.19 -9.50
N GLU A 186 20.81 4.60 -8.74
CA GLU A 186 22.19 4.53 -9.20
C GLU A 186 22.72 3.08 -9.18
N PRO A 187 23.49 2.63 -10.19
CA PRO A 187 24.00 1.26 -10.29
C PRO A 187 24.93 0.83 -9.14
N ALA A 188 25.47 1.77 -8.37
CA ALA A 188 26.49 1.54 -7.35
C ALA A 188 25.92 1.34 -5.93
N GLU A 189 24.60 1.31 -5.77
CA GLU A 189 23.96 1.23 -4.46
C GLU A 189 24.19 -0.14 -3.76
N PRO A 190 24.63 -0.17 -2.48
CA PRO A 190 25.01 -1.41 -1.77
C PRO A 190 23.88 -2.43 -1.54
N TRP A 191 22.62 -2.05 -1.78
CA TRP A 191 21.44 -2.77 -1.30
C TRP A 191 21.01 -3.95 -2.19
N GLY A 192 21.74 -4.21 -3.29
CA GLY A 192 21.59 -5.40 -4.15
C GLY A 192 20.24 -5.52 -4.86
N ASP A 193 20.04 -6.65 -5.54
CA ASP A 193 18.84 -6.99 -6.33
C ASP A 193 17.59 -7.31 -5.46
N LYS A 194 17.53 -6.76 -4.24
CA LYS A 194 16.42 -6.99 -3.31
C LYS A 194 15.17 -6.29 -3.82
N ARG A 195 14.11 -7.07 -4.05
CA ARG A 195 12.76 -6.56 -4.30
C ARG A 195 12.36 -5.64 -3.14
N SER A 196 12.13 -4.38 -3.48
CA SER A 196 11.72 -3.31 -2.57
C SER A 196 10.36 -2.82 -3.06
N ALA A 197 9.48 -2.47 -2.14
CA ALA A 197 8.16 -1.97 -2.49
C ALA A 197 8.09 -0.48 -2.16
N ALA A 198 7.48 0.31 -3.03
CA ALA A 198 7.10 1.67 -2.63
C ALA A 198 6.04 1.53 -1.52
N SER A 199 6.29 2.12 -0.35
CA SER A 199 5.61 1.76 0.91
C SER A 199 4.80 2.88 1.55
N ARG A 200 5.18 4.14 1.28
CA ARG A 200 4.51 5.32 1.79
C ARG A 200 4.49 6.42 0.73
N ILE A 201 3.36 7.09 0.63
CA ILE A 201 3.20 8.35 -0.09
C ILE A 201 2.85 9.42 0.95
N ALA A 202 3.62 10.51 0.97
CA ALA A 202 3.26 11.73 1.68
C ALA A 202 3.17 12.86 0.66
N TYR A 203 2.20 13.76 0.84
CA TYR A 203 1.96 14.89 -0.05
C TYR A 203 1.99 16.20 0.72
N TRP A 204 2.56 17.22 0.10
CA TRP A 204 2.58 18.58 0.61
C TRP A 204 1.95 19.52 -0.42
N GLY A 205 0.78 20.08 -0.08
CA GLY A 205 -0.05 20.83 -1.02
C GLY A 205 0.54 22.17 -1.43
N GLN A 206 1.21 22.89 -0.52
CA GLN A 206 1.73 24.24 -0.81
C GLN A 206 2.70 24.26 -2.00
N GLU A 207 3.53 23.21 -2.12
CA GLU A 207 4.54 23.08 -3.17
C GLU A 207 4.24 21.89 -4.10
N SER A 208 3.02 21.34 -4.09
CA SER A 208 2.60 20.12 -4.80
C SER A 208 3.68 19.01 -4.81
N CYS A 209 4.28 18.77 -3.64
CA CYS A 209 5.45 17.92 -3.49
C CYS A 209 5.03 16.54 -2.96
N VAL A 210 5.57 15.48 -3.57
CA VAL A 210 5.30 14.09 -3.20
C VAL A 210 6.59 13.47 -2.67
N ALA A 211 6.56 12.97 -1.45
CA ALA A 211 7.62 12.14 -0.87
C ALA A 211 7.19 10.67 -0.93
N LEU A 212 8.06 9.83 -1.49
CA LEU A 212 7.85 8.40 -1.64
C LEU A 212 8.93 7.62 -0.90
N LEU A 213 8.51 6.87 0.11
CA LEU A 213 9.38 5.93 0.81
C LEU A 213 9.33 4.57 0.11
N CYS A 214 10.47 3.90 0.01
CA CYS A 214 10.55 2.50 -0.35
C CYS A 214 10.90 1.66 0.88
N ASP A 215 10.26 0.51 1.01
CA ASP A 215 10.63 -0.47 2.02
C ASP A 215 12.02 -1.06 1.73
N CYS A 216 12.71 -1.45 2.80
CA CYS A 216 14.03 -2.08 2.81
C CYS A 216 15.21 -1.25 2.24
N ILE A 217 14.99 -0.03 1.77
CA ILE A 217 16.06 0.90 1.38
C ILE A 217 15.94 2.21 2.16
N PRO A 218 17.04 2.80 2.66
CA PRO A 218 17.00 4.02 3.45
C PRO A 218 16.94 5.27 2.54
N VAL A 219 15.97 5.27 1.62
CA VAL A 219 15.84 6.29 0.58
C VAL A 219 14.41 6.81 0.51
N VAL A 220 14.28 8.13 0.46
CA VAL A 220 13.04 8.83 0.14
C VAL A 220 13.20 9.56 -1.18
N TYR A 221 12.31 9.27 -2.13
CA TYR A 221 12.28 9.95 -3.42
C TYR A 221 11.35 11.15 -3.34
N ILE A 222 11.79 12.28 -3.88
CA ILE A 222 11.02 13.51 -3.95
C ILE A 222 10.60 13.75 -5.40
N PHE A 223 9.30 13.92 -5.59
CA PHE A 223 8.68 14.28 -6.86
C PHE A 223 7.91 15.59 -6.72
N GLN A 224 7.81 16.30 -7.83
CA GLN A 224 6.89 17.41 -8.00
C GLN A 224 5.70 16.93 -8.83
N LEU A 225 4.49 17.17 -8.34
CA LEU A 225 3.29 17.02 -9.15
C LEU A 225 3.09 18.27 -10.00
N ASP A 226 3.07 18.11 -11.32
CA ASP A 226 2.55 19.10 -12.26
C ASP A 226 1.15 18.65 -12.68
N ALA A 227 0.14 19.10 -11.95
CA ALA A 227 -1.24 18.72 -12.21
C ALA A 227 -1.76 19.22 -13.57
N ARG A 228 -1.25 20.36 -14.07
CA ARG A 228 -1.64 20.89 -15.39
C ARG A 228 -1.17 20.00 -16.52
N ARG A 229 0.05 19.46 -16.39
CA ARG A 229 0.61 18.51 -17.35
C ARG A 229 0.24 17.06 -17.04
N GLN A 230 -0.42 16.82 -15.90
CA GLN A 230 -0.77 15.50 -15.40
C GLN A 230 0.46 14.57 -15.30
N GLN A 231 1.56 15.11 -14.75
CA GLN A 231 2.86 14.44 -14.70
C GLN A 231 3.52 14.57 -13.33
N LEU A 232 4.36 13.58 -13.01
CA LEU A 232 5.25 13.61 -11.85
C LEU A 232 6.68 13.84 -12.33
N ALA A 233 7.27 14.94 -11.91
CA ALA A 233 8.67 15.23 -12.20
C ALA A 233 9.54 14.81 -11.01
N TYR A 234 10.43 13.83 -11.21
CA TYR A 234 11.44 13.50 -10.23
C TYR A 234 12.33 14.73 -9.93
N ARG A 235 12.57 15.00 -8.65
CA ARG A 235 13.39 16.14 -8.20
C ARG A 235 14.69 15.69 -7.57
N GLN A 236 14.61 14.79 -6.59
CA GLN A 236 15.75 14.45 -5.77
C GLN A 236 15.56 13.12 -5.03
N GLN A 237 16.68 12.46 -4.74
CA GLN A 237 16.77 11.33 -3.82
C GLN A 237 17.37 11.79 -2.49
N LEU A 238 16.73 11.47 -1.38
CA LEU A 238 17.25 11.68 -0.03
C LEU A 238 17.70 10.35 0.53
N ALA A 239 19.01 10.18 0.69
CA ALA A 239 19.62 8.99 1.29
C ALA A 239 19.88 9.20 2.78
N PHE A 240 19.58 8.17 3.57
CA PHE A 240 19.70 8.18 5.02
C PHE A 240 20.65 7.09 5.50
N GLN A 241 21.33 7.32 6.63
CA GLN A 241 22.27 6.35 7.20
C GLN A 241 21.56 5.12 7.80
N HIS A 242 20.34 5.32 8.30
CA HIS A 242 19.54 4.29 8.97
C HIS A 242 18.27 4.01 8.17
N ARG A 243 17.68 2.83 8.37
CA ARG A 243 16.38 2.47 7.80
C ARG A 243 15.35 3.53 8.17
N VAL A 244 14.60 3.99 7.18
CA VAL A 244 13.48 4.91 7.38
C VAL A 244 12.22 4.10 7.66
N TRP A 245 11.55 4.38 8.77
CA TRP A 245 10.31 3.71 9.17
C TRP A 245 9.07 4.37 8.57
N ASP A 246 9.01 5.71 8.59
CA ASP A 246 7.89 6.45 8.01
C ASP A 246 8.30 7.90 7.70
N VAL A 247 7.49 8.57 6.89
CA VAL A 247 7.65 9.97 6.50
C VAL A 247 6.31 10.71 6.58
N ALA A 248 6.35 11.99 6.95
CA ALA A 248 5.16 12.84 6.95
C ALA A 248 5.53 14.31 6.71
N PHE A 249 4.69 15.04 5.98
CA PHE A 249 4.85 16.48 5.78
C PHE A 249 4.11 17.26 6.85
N GLU A 250 4.81 18.22 7.46
CA GLU A 250 4.20 19.25 8.32
C GLU A 250 4.17 20.58 7.56
N GLU A 251 2.98 21.18 7.50
CA GLU A 251 2.77 22.47 6.87
C GLU A 251 3.68 23.54 7.49
N GLY A 252 4.48 24.20 6.65
CA GLY A 252 5.44 25.22 7.06
C GLY A 252 6.73 24.71 7.71
N GLN A 253 6.87 23.41 7.98
CA GLN A 253 8.11 22.82 8.52
C GLN A 253 8.80 21.82 7.58
N GLY A 254 8.12 21.27 6.59
CA GLY A 254 8.72 20.35 5.63
C GLY A 254 8.55 18.88 6.00
N LEU A 255 9.51 18.03 5.61
CA LEU A 255 9.39 16.58 5.66
C LEU A 255 10.04 16.01 6.91
N TRP A 256 9.24 15.43 7.80
CA TRP A 256 9.71 14.61 8.91
C TRP A 256 10.01 13.20 8.44
N VAL A 257 11.16 12.67 8.87
CA VAL A 257 11.64 11.33 8.54
C VAL A 257 11.94 10.60 9.85
N LEU A 258 11.21 9.53 10.12
CA LEU A 258 11.40 8.67 11.29
C LEU A 258 12.36 7.54 10.94
N GLN A 259 13.38 7.32 11.76
CA GLN A 259 14.45 6.38 11.49
C GLN A 259 14.61 5.34 12.59
N ASP A 260 15.16 4.18 12.20
CA ASP A 260 15.61 3.11 13.09
C ASP A 260 16.97 3.47 13.72
N CYS A 261 16.98 4.53 14.52
CA CYS A 261 18.14 5.02 15.24
C CYS A 261 17.69 5.70 16.52
N ARG A 262 18.11 5.19 17.69
CA ARG A 262 17.71 5.77 18.97
C ARG A 262 18.35 7.13 19.18
N GLU A 263 19.60 7.29 18.77
CA GLU A 263 20.39 8.51 18.97
C GLU A 263 19.88 9.66 18.09
N ALA A 264 19.44 9.35 16.87
CA ALA A 264 18.87 10.31 15.92
C ALA A 264 17.56 9.75 15.32
N PRO A 265 16.46 9.75 16.10
CA PRO A 265 15.22 9.08 15.71
C PRO A 265 14.46 9.84 14.62
N LEU A 266 14.67 11.16 14.53
CA LEU A 266 14.01 12.01 13.54
C LEU A 266 15.03 12.86 12.79
N VAL A 267 14.76 13.04 11.50
CA VAL A 267 15.39 14.03 10.65
C VAL A 267 14.31 14.90 10.04
N LEU A 268 14.52 16.22 10.04
CA LEU A 268 13.66 17.18 9.38
C LEU A 268 14.34 17.68 8.10
N CYS A 269 13.69 17.50 6.96
CA CYS A 269 14.17 17.94 5.66
C CYS A 269 13.33 19.11 5.13
N ARG A 270 14.00 20.11 4.54
CA ARG A 270 13.34 21.27 3.90
C ARG A 270 13.97 21.57 2.55
N PRO A 271 13.20 22.13 1.59
CA PRO A 271 13.79 22.68 0.39
C PRO A 271 14.50 23.99 0.74
N VAL A 272 15.79 24.07 0.44
CA VAL A 272 16.62 25.28 0.53
C VAL A 272 17.22 25.51 -0.86
N ASP A 273 16.93 26.67 -1.45
CA ASP A 273 17.35 27.00 -2.82
C ASP A 273 16.95 25.96 -3.88
N GLY A 274 15.79 25.33 -3.70
CA GLY A 274 15.24 24.32 -4.61
C GLY A 274 15.81 22.91 -4.43
N GLN A 275 16.70 22.68 -3.47
CA GLN A 275 17.19 21.35 -3.09
C GLN A 275 16.74 20.97 -1.69
N TRP A 276 16.29 19.73 -1.54
CA TRP A 276 15.93 19.16 -0.25
C TRP A 276 17.19 18.80 0.54
N GLN A 277 17.27 19.30 1.76
CA GLN A 277 18.39 19.01 2.66
C GLN A 277 17.91 18.86 4.10
N ALA A 278 18.64 18.07 4.87
CA ALA A 278 18.43 17.95 6.30
C ALA A 278 18.71 19.30 6.97
N VAL A 279 17.77 19.75 7.80
CA VAL A 279 17.89 20.98 8.55
C VAL A 279 18.76 20.71 9.79
N PRO A 280 19.67 21.63 10.17
CA PRO A 280 20.36 21.55 11.46
C PRO A 280 19.37 21.44 12.62
N GLU A 281 19.78 20.80 13.71
CA GLU A 281 18.92 20.61 14.88
C GLU A 281 18.32 21.94 15.38
N ASN A 282 17.00 22.06 15.28
CA ASN A 282 16.23 23.17 15.84
C ASN A 282 15.53 22.76 17.15
N THR A 283 14.97 23.72 17.87
CA THR A 283 14.33 23.47 19.19
C THR A 283 13.22 22.42 19.11
N ALA A 284 12.39 22.46 18.06
CA ALA A 284 11.31 21.49 17.86
C ALA A 284 11.85 20.08 17.63
N LEU A 285 12.81 19.90 16.72
CA LEU A 285 13.45 18.62 16.43
C LEU A 285 14.12 18.05 17.68
N LYS A 286 14.87 18.87 18.44
CA LYS A 286 15.50 18.43 19.70
C LYS A 286 14.49 17.95 20.71
N LYS A 287 13.41 18.73 20.92
CA LYS A 287 12.34 18.40 21.86
C LYS A 287 11.67 17.07 21.52
N VAL A 288 11.20 16.94 20.28
CA VAL A 288 10.51 15.75 19.80
C VAL A 288 11.43 14.53 19.84
N SER A 289 12.69 14.66 19.39
CA SER A 289 13.68 13.59 19.46
C SER A 289 13.98 13.15 20.89
N ALA A 290 14.09 14.08 21.84
CA ALA A 290 14.29 13.75 23.26
C ALA A 290 13.09 12.96 23.83
N HIS A 291 11.86 13.33 23.46
CA HIS A 291 10.68 12.56 23.87
C HIS A 291 10.67 11.13 23.29
N LEU A 292 11.09 10.97 22.03
CA LEU A 292 11.21 9.65 21.41
C LEU A 292 12.31 8.80 22.04
N GLN A 293 13.46 9.40 22.35
CA GLN A 293 14.58 8.74 23.03
C GLN A 293 14.17 8.22 24.42
N GLY A 294 13.40 9.00 25.17
CA GLY A 294 12.87 8.61 26.48
C GLY A 294 11.83 7.49 26.40
N ASN A 295 11.11 7.38 25.28
CA ASN A 295 10.05 6.39 25.07
C ASN A 295 10.42 5.30 24.07
N TRP A 296 11.70 5.14 23.71
CA TRP A 296 12.16 4.30 22.59
C TRP A 296 11.69 2.85 22.65
N ALA A 297 11.50 2.30 23.85
CA ALA A 297 10.92 0.97 24.07
C ALA A 297 9.54 0.76 23.41
N MET A 298 8.84 1.84 23.01
CA MET A 298 7.62 1.77 22.19
C MET A 298 7.86 1.36 20.75
N LEU A 299 9.07 1.59 20.24
CA LEU A 299 9.47 1.33 18.85
C LEU A 299 10.31 0.05 18.73
N GLU A 300 10.96 -0.43 19.79
CA GLU A 300 11.83 -1.62 19.77
C GLU A 300 11.11 -2.92 19.32
N GLY A 301 9.79 -3.05 19.54
CA GLY A 301 9.01 -4.21 19.09
C GLY A 301 8.69 -4.22 17.58
N VAL A 302 9.02 -3.15 16.87
CA VAL A 302 8.77 -2.97 15.43
C VAL A 302 9.87 -3.61 14.56
N SER A 303 11.09 -3.72 15.08
CA SER A 303 12.29 -4.08 14.31
C SER A 303 12.45 -5.58 14.05
N GLY A 304 11.72 -6.46 14.78
CA GLY A 304 12.06 -7.88 14.89
C GLY A 304 11.22 -8.91 14.11
N MET A 305 10.13 -8.55 13.44
CA MET A 305 9.24 -9.54 12.80
C MET A 305 8.89 -9.15 11.37
N ASP A 306 9.69 -9.64 10.41
CA ASP A 306 9.35 -9.79 8.98
C ASP A 306 8.45 -8.65 8.41
N ALA A 307 8.78 -7.40 8.78
CA ALA A 307 7.89 -6.24 8.71
C ALA A 307 7.90 -5.59 7.31
N GLY A 308 8.23 -6.36 6.28
CA GLY A 308 8.33 -5.90 4.91
C GLY A 308 7.17 -6.38 4.05
N PHE A 309 7.06 -5.81 2.85
CA PHE A 309 6.10 -6.27 1.84
C PHE A 309 6.44 -7.66 1.26
N SER A 310 7.46 -8.35 1.79
CA SER A 310 7.97 -9.64 1.31
C SER A 310 6.87 -10.71 1.17
N GLY A 311 6.00 -10.83 2.18
CA GLY A 311 4.89 -11.79 2.18
C GLY A 311 3.72 -11.44 1.26
N LEU A 312 3.71 -10.23 0.68
CA LEU A 312 2.64 -9.80 -0.23
C LEU A 312 2.92 -10.19 -1.68
N TYR A 313 4.19 -10.36 -2.07
CA TYR A 313 4.55 -10.85 -3.40
C TYR A 313 3.94 -12.23 -3.67
N LYS A 314 3.45 -12.44 -4.89
CA LYS A 314 2.90 -13.73 -5.30
C LYS A 314 4.05 -14.71 -5.57
N ALA A 315 3.94 -15.92 -5.05
CA ALA A 315 4.84 -17.00 -5.41
C ALA A 315 4.56 -17.45 -6.84
N THR A 316 5.49 -17.22 -7.77
CA THR A 316 5.39 -17.70 -9.14
C THR A 316 5.97 -19.12 -9.22
N PHE A 317 5.12 -20.10 -9.49
CA PHE A 317 5.55 -21.45 -9.82
C PHE A 317 5.58 -21.60 -11.33
N ASP A 318 6.73 -21.97 -11.90
CA ASP A 318 6.86 -22.26 -13.32
C ASP A 318 6.25 -23.64 -13.66
N ASN A 319 4.93 -23.70 -13.57
CA ASN A 319 4.16 -24.88 -13.92
C ASN A 319 4.19 -25.14 -15.44
N VAL A 320 4.48 -24.11 -16.25
CA VAL A 320 4.47 -24.17 -17.71
C VAL A 320 5.70 -24.89 -18.23
N THR A 321 6.91 -24.52 -17.82
CA THR A 321 8.14 -25.20 -18.23
C THR A 321 8.15 -26.63 -17.71
N ALA A 322 7.71 -26.85 -16.47
CA ALA A 322 7.55 -28.20 -15.94
C ALA A 322 6.54 -29.04 -16.73
N TYR A 323 5.42 -28.45 -17.15
CA TYR A 323 4.43 -29.10 -18.01
C TYR A 323 4.97 -29.40 -19.40
N LEU A 324 5.65 -28.43 -20.03
CA LEU A 324 6.23 -28.55 -21.37
C LEU A 324 7.31 -29.64 -21.40
N ARG A 325 8.19 -29.69 -20.40
CA ARG A 325 9.19 -30.76 -20.24
C ARG A 325 8.53 -32.14 -20.12
N LYS A 326 7.52 -32.28 -19.24
CA LYS A 326 6.73 -33.52 -19.12
C LYS A 326 5.98 -33.88 -20.42
N LYS A 327 5.56 -32.89 -21.21
CA LYS A 327 4.89 -33.09 -22.50
C LYS A 327 5.90 -33.60 -23.54
N GLU A 328 7.09 -33.04 -23.58
CA GLU A 328 8.18 -33.45 -24.47
C GLU A 328 8.66 -34.87 -24.18
N GLU A 329 8.83 -35.23 -22.91
CA GLU A 329 9.14 -36.60 -22.47
C GLU A 329 8.05 -37.60 -22.91
N ARG A 330 6.77 -37.23 -22.82
CA ARG A 330 5.65 -38.06 -23.30
C ARG A 330 5.71 -38.27 -24.82
N LEU A 331 6.09 -37.24 -25.58
CA LEU A 331 6.25 -37.32 -27.03
C LEU A 331 7.46 -38.17 -27.43
N GLN A 332 8.59 -38.05 -26.72
CA GLN A 332 9.77 -38.88 -26.94
C GLN A 332 9.49 -40.36 -26.64
N LYS A 333 8.81 -40.67 -25.53
CA LYS A 333 8.38 -42.05 -25.21
C LYS A 333 7.46 -42.64 -26.28
N ARG A 334 6.54 -41.86 -26.84
CA ARG A 334 5.68 -42.28 -27.96
C ARG A 334 6.45 -42.53 -29.26
N ARG A 335 7.55 -41.78 -29.50
CA ARG A 335 8.43 -42.00 -30.65
C ARG A 335 9.29 -43.26 -30.48
N GLN A 336 9.74 -43.56 -29.25
CA GLN A 336 10.53 -44.74 -28.93
C GLN A 336 9.68 -46.02 -28.88
N ASN A 337 8.45 -45.93 -28.36
CA ASN A 337 7.50 -47.04 -28.28
C ASN A 337 6.20 -46.66 -29.02
N PRO A 338 6.20 -46.71 -30.37
CA PRO A 338 4.99 -46.49 -31.14
C PRO A 338 3.94 -47.56 -30.78
N PRO A 339 2.66 -47.20 -30.65
CA PRO A 339 1.62 -48.19 -30.39
C PRO A 339 1.59 -49.22 -31.52
N PRO A 340 1.29 -50.51 -31.24
CA PRO A 340 1.19 -51.51 -32.28
C PRO A 340 0.15 -51.05 -33.31
N GLY A 341 0.53 -51.08 -34.59
CA GLY A 341 -0.34 -50.70 -35.70
C GLY A 341 -1.63 -51.54 -35.70
N PRO A 342 -2.70 -51.08 -36.38
CA PRO A 342 -3.95 -51.81 -36.41
C PRO A 342 -3.70 -53.19 -37.04
N ASN A 343 -3.70 -54.23 -36.20
CA ASN A 343 -3.68 -55.61 -36.64
C ASN A 343 -4.87 -55.82 -37.57
N GLY A 344 -4.59 -56.22 -38.81
CA GLY A 344 -5.59 -56.59 -39.78
C GLY A 344 -6.48 -57.71 -39.24
N GLN A 345 -7.66 -57.36 -38.75
CA GLN A 345 -8.73 -58.32 -38.58
C GLN A 345 -9.42 -58.50 -39.92
N ALA A 346 -9.24 -59.70 -40.48
CA ALA A 346 -9.94 -60.19 -41.64
C ALA A 346 -11.46 -59.94 -41.52
N LYS A 347 -12.03 -59.32 -42.56
CA LYS A 347 -13.47 -59.23 -42.77
C LYS A 347 -14.08 -60.63 -42.75
N LYS A 348 -14.80 -61.00 -41.68
CA LYS A 348 -15.88 -61.97 -41.80
C LYS A 348 -17.08 -61.22 -42.39
N MET A 349 -17.33 -61.45 -43.68
CA MET A 349 -18.60 -61.09 -44.32
C MET A 349 -19.74 -61.80 -43.57
N LYS A 350 -20.74 -61.04 -43.12
CA LYS A 350 -22.08 -61.56 -42.80
C LYS A 350 -22.94 -61.44 -44.06
N PRO A 351 -23.72 -62.47 -44.44
CA PRO A 351 -24.64 -62.38 -45.57
C PRO A 351 -25.84 -61.50 -45.23
N GLU A 352 -26.39 -60.91 -46.27
CA GLU A 352 -27.54 -60.00 -46.31
C GLU A 352 -28.80 -60.58 -45.65
N GLU A 353 -29.57 -59.71 -44.98
CA GLU A 353 -31.02 -59.86 -44.92
C GLU A 353 -31.70 -58.48 -44.90
N ALA A 354 -32.29 -58.17 -46.06
CA ALA A 354 -33.60 -57.54 -46.30
C ALA A 354 -34.03 -56.29 -45.52
N SER A 355 -34.03 -55.17 -46.26
CA SER A 355 -35.15 -54.23 -46.48
C SER A 355 -36.09 -53.88 -45.31
N LEU A 356 -36.23 -52.58 -45.05
CA LEU A 356 -37.49 -51.85 -45.22
C LEU A 356 -37.28 -50.33 -45.22
N ARG A 357 -37.76 -49.71 -46.30
CA ARG A 357 -37.95 -48.27 -46.47
C ARG A 357 -39.04 -47.79 -45.51
N CYS A 358 -38.90 -46.57 -45.01
CA CYS A 358 -40.05 -45.67 -44.85
C CYS A 358 -39.60 -44.22 -45.07
N SER A 359 -40.16 -43.61 -46.10
CA SER A 359 -40.23 -42.17 -46.29
C SER A 359 -41.59 -41.73 -45.78
N SER A 360 -41.62 -40.74 -44.88
CA SER A 360 -42.56 -39.60 -44.76
C SER A 360 -42.44 -39.04 -43.35
#